data_AF-A0A529NMK3-F1
#
_entry.id   AF-A0A529NMK3-F1
#
_cell.length_a   1.000
_cell.length_b   1.000
_cell.length_c   1.000
_cell.angle_alpha   90.00
_cell.angle_beta   90.00
_cell.angle_gamma   90.00
#
_symmetry.space_group_name_H-M   'P 1'
#
loop_
_entity.id
_entity.type
_entity.pdbx_description
1 polymer ?
#
loop_
_entity_poly.entity_id
_entity_poly.type
_entity_poly.pdbx_seq_one_letter_code
_entity_poly.pdbx_strand_id
1 'polypeptide(L)'
;GIDGSNILKASLEAMRRAVAGLSLQPKLALADGRDVPPGLACEGRALIKGDQRSQSIAAASIVAKVMRDRMMCGCGGHHDRYGFEVHMGYATARHRTAIEAHGPVARLHRASFAPFRLGGVEVVEEESFVGLE
;
A
#
# COMPACT_ATOMS: atom_id res chain seq x y z
N GLY A 1 4.35 8.93 -3.47
CA GLY A 1 3.43 7.91 -2.90
C GLY A 1 2.34 7.59 -3.90
N ILE A 2 1.35 6.77 -3.55
CA ILE A 2 0.29 6.35 -4.48
C ILE A 2 -0.49 7.56 -5.04
N ASP A 3 -0.89 8.51 -4.17
CA ASP A 3 -1.65 9.70 -4.59
C ASP A 3 -0.83 10.66 -5.47
N GLY A 4 0.48 10.73 -5.30
CA GLY A 4 1.38 11.56 -6.10
C GLY A 4 1.79 10.95 -7.44
N SER A 5 1.34 9.72 -7.75
CA SER A 5 1.58 9.08 -9.04
C SER A 5 0.33 8.35 -9.50
N ASN A 6 0.31 7.03 -9.43
CA ASN A 6 -0.88 6.20 -9.51
C ASN A 6 -0.55 4.82 -8.93
N ILE A 7 -1.58 3.98 -8.76
CA ILE A 7 -1.40 2.66 -8.17
C ILE A 7 -0.48 1.75 -8.96
N LEU A 8 -0.50 1.81 -10.30
CA LEU A 8 0.34 0.98 -11.15
C LEU A 8 1.81 1.31 -10.96
N LYS A 9 2.19 2.59 -11.14
CA LYS A 9 3.57 3.08 -10.95
C LYS A 9 4.06 2.82 -9.53
N ALA A 10 3.23 3.06 -8.53
CA ALA A 10 3.58 2.78 -7.13
C ALA A 10 3.79 1.29 -6.86
N SER A 11 2.99 0.41 -7.47
CA SER A 11 3.12 -1.04 -7.33
C SER A 11 4.40 -1.54 -7.99
N LEU A 12 4.69 -1.09 -9.21
CA LEU A 12 5.93 -1.44 -9.91
C LEU A 12 7.18 -0.94 -9.16
N GLU A 13 7.15 0.27 -8.62
CA GLU A 13 8.24 0.78 -7.79
C GLU A 13 8.42 -0.03 -6.50
N ALA A 14 7.32 -0.46 -5.85
CA ALA A 14 7.39 -1.33 -4.69
C ALA A 14 8.03 -2.69 -5.04
N MET A 15 7.67 -3.28 -6.19
CA MET A 15 8.31 -4.51 -6.68
C MET A 15 9.80 -4.31 -6.96
N ARG A 16 10.18 -3.20 -7.63
CA ARG A 16 11.58 -2.88 -7.91
C ARG A 16 12.39 -2.74 -6.62
N ARG A 17 11.86 -2.05 -5.61
CA ARG A 17 12.49 -1.91 -4.28
C ARG A 17 12.61 -3.26 -3.57
N ALA A 18 11.59 -4.11 -3.66
CA ALA A 18 11.64 -5.44 -3.06
C ALA A 18 12.77 -6.28 -3.66
N VAL A 19 12.93 -6.26 -4.98
CA VAL A 19 14.06 -6.96 -5.66
C VAL A 19 15.40 -6.34 -5.28
N ALA A 20 15.51 -5.01 -5.25
CA ALA A 20 16.74 -4.30 -4.89
C ALA A 20 17.16 -4.53 -3.42
N GLY A 21 16.22 -4.87 -2.55
CA GLY A 21 16.47 -5.17 -1.14
C GLY A 21 16.83 -6.64 -0.86
N LEU A 22 16.88 -7.51 -1.87
CA LEU A 22 17.29 -8.90 -1.68
C LEU A 22 18.79 -8.97 -1.36
N SER A 23 19.15 -9.83 -0.40
CA SER A 23 20.55 -10.09 -0.05
C SER A 23 21.32 -10.80 -1.17
N LEU A 24 20.61 -11.51 -2.04
CA LEU A 24 21.14 -12.19 -3.21
C LEU A 24 20.53 -11.56 -4.46
N GLN A 25 21.39 -11.19 -5.42
CA GLN A 25 20.92 -10.68 -6.69
C GLN A 25 20.29 -11.81 -7.52
N PRO A 26 19.00 -11.70 -7.87
CA PRO A 26 18.36 -12.70 -8.72
C PRO A 26 18.87 -12.60 -10.16
N LYS A 27 18.91 -13.72 -10.87
CA LYS A 27 19.20 -13.73 -12.32
C LYS A 27 17.96 -13.35 -13.15
N LEU A 28 16.79 -13.74 -12.66
CA LEU A 28 15.48 -13.51 -13.28
C LEU A 28 14.46 -13.18 -12.20
N ALA A 29 13.69 -12.10 -12.39
CA ALA A 29 12.56 -11.74 -11.57
C ALA A 29 11.25 -11.99 -12.32
N LEU A 30 10.34 -12.73 -11.69
CA LEU A 30 8.99 -12.97 -12.22
C LEU A 30 8.00 -12.06 -11.49
N ALA A 31 7.24 -11.27 -12.24
CA ALA A 31 6.20 -10.38 -11.71
C ALA A 31 4.81 -10.92 -12.03
N ASP A 32 3.91 -10.96 -11.05
CA ASP A 32 2.50 -11.27 -11.31
C ASP A 32 1.81 -10.08 -11.98
N GLY A 33 1.17 -10.34 -13.12
CA GLY A 33 0.45 -9.34 -13.90
C GLY A 33 0.98 -9.19 -15.31
N ARG A 34 0.86 -7.97 -15.85
CA ARG A 34 1.15 -7.67 -17.26
C ARG A 34 2.47 -6.94 -17.48
N ASP A 35 2.96 -6.27 -16.45
CA ASP A 35 4.05 -5.31 -16.55
C ASP A 35 5.26 -5.79 -15.77
N VAL A 36 6.44 -5.61 -16.34
CA VAL A 36 7.72 -5.81 -15.66
C VAL A 36 8.11 -4.50 -14.96
N PRO A 37 8.50 -4.52 -13.68
CA PRO A 37 9.00 -3.33 -13.01
C PRO A 37 10.16 -2.70 -13.79
N PRO A 38 10.10 -1.39 -14.12
CA PRO A 38 11.21 -0.74 -14.79
C PRO A 38 12.42 -0.63 -13.83
N GLY A 39 13.64 -0.66 -14.38
CA GLY A 39 14.86 -0.45 -13.60
C GLY A 39 15.25 -1.59 -12.68
N LEU A 40 14.84 -2.83 -12.98
CA LEU A 40 15.41 -4.02 -12.36
C LEU A 40 16.87 -4.19 -12.77
N ALA A 41 17.71 -4.64 -11.84
CA ALA A 41 19.11 -4.96 -12.09
C ALA A 41 19.31 -6.33 -12.77
N CYS A 42 18.22 -7.08 -12.97
CA CYS A 42 18.20 -8.42 -13.56
C CYS A 42 17.17 -8.51 -14.67
N GLU A 43 17.15 -9.62 -15.40
CA GLU A 43 16.09 -9.91 -16.36
C GLU A 43 14.74 -9.96 -15.63
N GLY A 44 13.70 -9.40 -16.23
CA GLY A 44 12.35 -9.39 -15.68
C GLY A 44 11.33 -9.97 -16.66
N ARG A 45 10.37 -10.75 -16.16
CA ARG A 45 9.25 -11.30 -16.96
C ARG A 45 7.94 -11.17 -16.19
N ALA A 46 6.88 -10.74 -16.89
CA ALA A 46 5.54 -10.67 -16.32
C ALA A 46 4.74 -11.93 -16.67
N LEU A 47 3.99 -12.45 -15.71
CA LEU A 47 3.10 -13.58 -15.87
C LEU A 47 1.70 -13.22 -15.40
N ILE A 48 0.73 -13.26 -16.31
CA ILE A 48 -0.69 -13.11 -15.96
C ILE A 48 -1.11 -14.33 -15.14
N LYS A 49 -1.73 -14.07 -13.97
CA LYS A 49 -2.09 -15.09 -12.96
C LYS A 49 -0.86 -15.90 -12.56
N GLY A 50 0.24 -15.19 -12.33
CA GLY A 50 1.54 -15.77 -12.04
C GLY A 50 1.53 -16.55 -10.73
N ASP A 51 0.74 -16.11 -9.75
CA ASP A 51 0.52 -16.79 -8.47
C ASP A 51 -0.01 -18.23 -8.63
N GLN A 52 -0.80 -18.50 -9.66
CA GLN A 52 -1.33 -19.84 -9.97
C GLN A 52 -0.38 -20.68 -10.84
N ARG A 53 0.70 -20.08 -11.35
CA ARG A 53 1.57 -20.67 -12.38
C ARG A 53 3.03 -20.78 -11.98
N SER A 54 3.44 -20.11 -10.90
CA SER A 54 4.82 -20.07 -10.41
C SER A 54 4.83 -20.15 -8.89
N GLN A 55 5.56 -21.13 -8.36
CA GLN A 55 5.76 -21.29 -6.92
C GLN A 55 6.46 -20.06 -6.30
N SER A 56 7.40 -19.45 -7.03
CA SER A 56 8.09 -18.24 -6.58
C SER A 56 7.14 -17.05 -6.43
N ILE A 57 6.22 -16.88 -7.39
CA ILE A 57 5.20 -15.82 -7.32
C ILE A 57 4.21 -16.12 -6.19
N ALA A 58 3.74 -17.37 -6.07
CA ALA A 58 2.85 -17.78 -4.99
C ALA A 58 3.45 -17.49 -3.60
N ALA A 59 4.72 -17.86 -3.40
CA ALA A 59 5.45 -17.59 -2.16
C ALA A 59 5.58 -16.08 -1.90
N ALA A 60 5.92 -15.27 -2.91
CA ALA A 60 6.00 -13.82 -2.79
C ALA A 60 4.64 -13.20 -2.41
N SER A 61 3.54 -13.67 -3.01
CA SER A 61 2.18 -13.23 -2.69
C SER A 61 1.79 -13.51 -1.23
N ILE A 62 2.17 -14.66 -0.68
CA ILE A 62 1.96 -15.00 0.74
C ILE A 62 2.73 -14.03 1.63
N VAL A 63 4.03 -13.83 1.37
CA VAL A 63 4.87 -12.91 2.15
C VAL A 63 4.30 -11.50 2.12
N ALA A 64 3.94 -11.00 0.94
CA ALA A 64 3.37 -9.68 0.76
C ALA A 64 2.05 -9.50 1.53
N LYS A 65 1.15 -10.49 1.44
CA LYS A 65 -0.14 -10.47 2.14
C LYS A 65 0.02 -10.47 3.66
N VAL A 66 0.80 -11.41 4.19
CA VAL A 66 1.04 -11.54 5.64
C VAL A 66 1.69 -10.28 6.19
N MET A 67 2.68 -9.73 5.49
CA MET A 67 3.35 -8.50 5.92
C MET A 67 2.40 -7.29 5.92
N ARG A 68 1.61 -7.12 4.86
CA ARG A 68 0.63 -6.02 4.76
C ARG A 68 -0.42 -6.13 5.87
N ASP A 69 -0.96 -7.32 6.13
CA ASP A 69 -1.98 -7.50 7.17
C ASP A 69 -1.42 -7.17 8.56
N ARG A 70 -0.17 -7.57 8.86
CA ARG A 70 0.51 -7.17 10.11
C ARG A 70 0.65 -5.65 10.23
N MET A 71 1.03 -4.97 9.15
CA MET A 71 1.11 -3.50 9.13
C MET A 71 -0.25 -2.86 9.41
N MET A 72 -1.33 -3.39 8.82
CA MET A 72 -2.68 -2.87 9.04
C MET A 72 -3.19 -3.14 10.46
N CYS A 73 -2.89 -4.30 11.07
CA CYS A 73 -3.17 -4.54 12.48
C CYS A 73 -2.43 -3.55 13.38
N GLY A 74 -1.16 -3.26 13.09
CA GLY A 74 -0.40 -2.22 13.76
C GLY A 74 -1.06 -0.85 13.63
N CYS A 75 -1.54 -0.48 12.43
CA CYS A 75 -2.30 0.76 12.22
C CYS A 75 -3.60 0.78 13.04
N GLY A 76 -4.29 -0.36 13.16
CA GLY A 76 -5.50 -0.50 13.99
C GLY A 76 -5.24 -0.18 15.46
N GLY A 77 -4.09 -0.58 15.99
CA GLY A 77 -3.68 -0.22 17.36
C GLY A 77 -3.40 1.27 17.57
N HIS A 78 -2.95 2.00 16.53
CA HIS A 78 -2.68 3.44 16.60
C HIS A 78 -3.89 4.31 16.23
N HIS A 79 -4.85 3.74 15.49
CA HIS A 79 -6.01 4.41 14.92
C HIS A 79 -7.26 3.53 15.10
N ASP A 80 -7.58 3.25 16.35
CA ASP A 80 -8.64 2.33 16.80
C ASP A 80 -10.03 2.63 16.22
N ARG A 81 -10.35 3.91 16.00
CA ARG A 81 -11.62 4.36 15.43
C ARG A 81 -11.87 3.94 13.99
N TYR A 82 -10.84 3.52 13.24
CA TYR A 82 -10.98 3.15 11.83
C TYR A 82 -11.23 1.65 11.61
N GLY A 83 -10.75 0.76 12.48
CA GLY A 83 -10.94 -0.70 12.34
C GLY A 83 -10.01 -1.36 11.31
N PHE A 84 -8.81 -0.81 11.11
CA PHE A 84 -7.83 -1.30 10.14
C PHE A 84 -7.45 -2.77 10.31
N GLU A 85 -7.41 -3.26 11.54
CA GLU A 85 -7.15 -4.65 11.94
C GLU A 85 -8.24 -5.63 11.49
N VAL A 86 -9.43 -5.12 11.11
CA VAL A 86 -10.54 -5.94 10.63
C VAL A 86 -10.59 -5.94 9.11
N HIS A 87 -10.62 -4.76 8.49
CA HIS A 87 -10.83 -4.64 7.04
C HIS A 87 -9.56 -4.32 6.26
N MET A 88 -8.38 -4.27 6.88
CA MET A 88 -7.07 -4.08 6.21
C MET A 88 -7.00 -2.84 5.31
N GLY A 89 -7.79 -1.80 5.60
CA GLY A 89 -7.91 -0.60 4.77
C GLY A 89 -8.80 -0.73 3.54
N TYR A 90 -9.48 -1.86 3.30
CA TYR A 90 -10.51 -1.97 2.27
C TYR A 90 -11.71 -1.07 2.60
N ALA A 91 -12.37 -0.54 1.57
CA ALA A 91 -13.46 0.44 1.69
C ALA A 91 -14.79 -0.21 2.13
N THR A 92 -14.79 -0.89 3.27
CA THR A 92 -16.01 -1.43 3.91
C THR A 92 -16.91 -0.29 4.41
N ALA A 93 -18.18 -0.58 4.71
CA ALA A 93 -19.08 0.42 5.28
C ALA A 93 -18.52 1.04 6.57
N ARG A 94 -18.01 0.20 7.48
CA ARG A 94 -17.33 0.62 8.72
C ARG A 94 -16.19 1.60 8.44
N HIS A 95 -15.33 1.28 7.47
CA HIS A 95 -14.19 2.13 7.15
C HIS A 95 -14.61 3.49 6.58
N ARG A 96 -15.61 3.52 5.69
CA ARG A 96 -16.13 4.76 5.12
C ARG A 96 -16.75 5.65 6.19
N THR A 97 -17.59 5.08 7.06
CA THR A 97 -18.22 5.80 8.16
C THR A 97 -17.17 6.39 9.13
N ALA A 98 -16.09 5.65 9.42
CA ALA A 98 -15.01 6.17 10.26
C ALA A 98 -14.28 7.36 9.62
N ILE A 99 -14.05 7.32 8.30
CA ILE A 99 -13.43 8.44 7.58
C ILE A 99 -14.38 9.64 7.50
N GLU A 100 -15.67 9.43 7.30
CA GLU A 100 -16.69 10.50 7.32
C GLU A 100 -16.75 11.18 8.70
N ALA A 101 -16.69 10.40 9.78
CA ALA A 101 -16.79 10.90 11.14
C ALA A 101 -15.49 11.56 11.66
N HIS A 102 -14.32 11.09 11.21
CA HIS A 102 -13.04 11.45 11.82
C HIS A 102 -12.00 12.00 10.84
N GLY A 103 -12.37 12.17 9.58
CA GLY A 103 -11.47 12.55 8.50
C GLY A 103 -10.48 11.44 8.12
N PRO A 104 -9.72 11.63 7.02
CA PRO A 104 -8.70 10.69 6.59
C PRO A 104 -7.44 10.83 7.45
N VAL A 105 -6.83 9.71 7.82
CA VAL A 105 -5.47 9.69 8.36
C VAL A 105 -4.45 9.97 7.26
N ALA A 106 -3.65 11.02 7.44
CA ALA A 106 -2.58 11.39 6.53
C ALA A 106 -1.61 10.22 6.27
N ARG A 107 -1.13 10.09 5.03
CA ARG A 107 -0.22 9.02 4.55
C ARG A 107 -0.76 7.58 4.57
N LEU A 108 -1.79 7.25 5.35
CA LEU A 108 -2.44 5.93 5.36
C LEU A 108 -3.59 5.83 4.35
N HIS A 109 -4.43 6.87 4.30
CA HIS A 109 -5.52 6.93 3.32
C HIS A 109 -5.01 7.42 1.97
N ARG A 110 -5.59 6.84 0.90
CA ARG A 110 -5.31 7.22 -0.48
C ARG A 110 -6.39 8.20 -0.93
N ALA A 111 -6.16 9.50 -0.71
CA ALA A 111 -7.16 10.53 -0.95
C ALA A 111 -7.55 10.66 -2.44
N SER A 112 -6.73 10.16 -3.36
CA SER A 112 -7.06 10.14 -4.80
C SER A 112 -8.07 9.05 -5.20
N PHE A 113 -8.31 8.05 -4.34
CA PHE A 113 -9.16 6.90 -4.66
C PHE A 113 -10.62 7.17 -4.28
N ALA A 114 -11.56 6.80 -5.16
CA ALA A 114 -12.95 6.68 -4.74
C ALA A 114 -13.09 5.52 -3.71
N PRO A 115 -13.98 5.65 -2.71
CA PRO A 115 -14.93 6.75 -2.45
C PRO A 115 -14.33 7.89 -1.60
N PHE A 116 -13.06 7.80 -1.23
CA PHE A 116 -12.37 8.75 -0.35
C PHE A 116 -11.85 10.00 -1.04
N ARG A 117 -12.23 10.21 -2.31
CA ARG A 117 -11.98 11.46 -3.01
C ARG A 117 -12.85 12.53 -2.37
N LEU A 118 -12.31 13.13 -1.32
CA LEU A 118 -12.93 14.28 -0.65
C LEU A 118 -12.88 15.43 -1.65
N GLY A 119 -14.01 15.71 -2.29
CA GLY A 119 -14.18 16.97 -2.99
C GLY A 119 -14.12 18.09 -1.96
N GLY A 120 -13.02 18.85 -1.96
CA GLY A 120 -12.93 20.16 -1.31
C GLY A 120 -13.12 20.20 0.21
N VAL A 121 -12.48 19.31 0.98
CA VAL A 121 -12.35 19.52 2.44
C VAL A 121 -10.91 19.90 2.72
N GLU A 122 -10.71 21.14 3.19
CA GLU A 122 -9.41 21.66 3.60
C GLU A 122 -8.81 20.79 4.70
N VAL A 123 -7.54 20.43 4.53
CA VAL A 123 -6.75 19.72 5.53
C VAL A 123 -6.47 20.72 6.64
N VAL A 124 -7.12 20.55 7.80
CA VAL A 124 -6.77 21.32 8.99
C VAL A 124 -5.43 20.79 9.50
N GLU A 125 -4.37 21.58 9.34
CA GLU A 125 -3.10 21.34 10.01
C GLU A 125 -3.28 21.69 11.49
N GLU A 126 -3.21 20.69 12.37
CA GLU A 126 -3.08 20.94 13.81
C GLU A 126 -1.69 21.55 14.06
N GLU A 127 -1.64 22.87 14.22
CA GLU A 127 -0.44 23.55 14.71
C GLU A 127 -0.06 23.01 16.08
N SER A 128 1.15 22.45 16.16
CA SER A 128 1.78 22.03 17.40
C SER A 128 1.93 23.24 18.32
N PHE A 129 1.34 23.14 19.51
CA PHE A 129 1.56 24.07 20.61
C PHE A 129 3.05 24.03 21.03
N VAL A 130 3.84 24.98 20.54
CA VAL A 130 5.14 25.36 21.10
C VAL A 130 4.89 26.74 21.71
N GLY A 131 4.64 26.84 23.01
CA GLY A 131 5.67 26.77 24.03
C GLY A 131 5.76 28.15 24.66
N LEU A 132 5.42 28.23 25.95
CA LEU A 132 5.50 29.41 26.79
C LEU A 132 6.95 29.93 26.85
N GLU A 133 7.13 31.24 26.65
CA GLU A 133 7.95 32.17 27.47
C GLU A 133 7.67 33.63 27.06
#